data_AF-A0A961V238-F1
#
_entry.id   AF-A0A961V238-F1
#
_cell.length_a   1.000
_cell.length_b   1.000
_cell.length_c   1.000
_cell.angle_alpha   90.00
_cell.angle_beta   90.00
_cell.angle_gamma   90.00
#
_symmetry.space_group_name_H-M   'P 1'
#
loop_
_entity.id
_entity.type
_entity.pdbx_description
1 polymer ?
#
loop_
_entity_poly.entity_id
_entity_poly.type
_entity_poly.pdbx_seq_one_letter_code
_entity_poly.pdbx_strand_id
1 'polypeptide(L)'
;IAEVPFVDTLDTMLDDTLPLTPPEWPEWGNPITSEADFRTIAAYSPYDNVAPRAYPAILALAGLTDPRVTYWEPAKWVAKLRATKTNDRLLLLKTNMDAGHGGAAGRFDRLKETALATAFALKVTGRA
;
A
#
# COMPACT_ATOMS: atom_id res chain seq x y z
N ILE A 1 5.76 -7.04 5.17
CA ILE A 1 5.56 -5.67 5.70
C ILE A 1 5.51 -4.76 4.50
N ALA A 2 4.57 -3.83 4.45
CA ALA A 2 4.36 -2.92 3.33
C ALA A 2 4.33 -1.49 3.89
N GLU A 3 5.35 -0.71 3.59
CA GLU A 3 5.51 0.65 4.10
C GLU A 3 5.13 1.61 2.97
N VAL A 4 4.14 2.48 3.24
CA VAL A 4 3.58 3.45 2.27
C VAL A 4 3.39 2.84 0.87
N PRO A 5 2.66 1.72 0.74
CA PRO A 5 2.72 0.88 -0.44
C PRO A 5 1.80 1.38 -1.56
N PHE A 6 2.36 1.59 -2.75
CA PHE A 6 1.61 1.84 -3.98
C PHE A 6 0.92 0.53 -4.41
N VAL A 7 -0.39 0.44 -4.20
CA VAL A 7 -1.14 -0.83 -4.32
C VAL A 7 -2.40 -0.72 -5.15
N ASP A 8 -2.83 0.50 -5.45
CA ASP A 8 -4.01 0.80 -6.25
C ASP A 8 -3.60 1.26 -7.65
N THR A 9 -2.66 0.51 -8.25
CA THR A 9 -1.89 0.99 -9.39
C THR A 9 -2.75 1.34 -10.59
N LEU A 10 -3.80 0.56 -10.88
CA LEU A 10 -4.67 0.83 -12.01
C LEU A 10 -5.50 2.10 -11.80
N ASP A 11 -6.26 2.18 -10.71
CA ASP A 11 -7.11 3.33 -10.40
C ASP A 11 -6.27 4.62 -10.29
N THR A 12 -5.12 4.58 -9.60
CA THR A 12 -4.24 5.75 -9.46
C THR A 12 -3.67 6.19 -10.81
N MET A 13 -3.26 5.26 -11.69
CA MET A 13 -2.70 5.62 -13.01
C MET A 13 -3.76 6.08 -14.03
N LEU A 14 -5.05 5.83 -13.74
CA LEU A 14 -6.19 6.33 -14.52
C LEU A 14 -6.64 7.74 -14.12
N ASP A 15 -6.16 8.29 -13.01
CA ASP A 15 -6.52 9.63 -12.51
C ASP A 15 -5.41 10.64 -12.78
N ASP A 16 -5.57 11.45 -13.83
CA ASP A 16 -4.61 12.48 -14.23
C ASP A 16 -4.64 13.74 -13.33
N THR A 17 -5.54 13.79 -12.35
CA THR A 17 -5.61 14.90 -11.38
C THR A 17 -4.65 14.70 -10.19
N LEU A 18 -4.13 13.49 -10.00
CA LEU A 18 -3.15 13.18 -8.95
C LEU A 18 -1.76 13.70 -9.33
N PRO A 19 -1.02 14.31 -8.39
CA PRO A 19 0.19 15.10 -8.70
C PRO A 19 1.33 14.28 -9.30
N LEU A 20 1.41 12.98 -9.00
CA LEU A 20 2.46 12.10 -9.51
C LEU A 20 2.02 11.23 -10.68
N THR A 21 0.72 11.10 -10.96
CA THR A 21 0.24 10.17 -12.01
C THR A 21 0.78 10.55 -13.40
N PRO A 22 0.57 11.78 -13.93
CA PRO A 22 1.10 12.11 -15.26
C PRO A 22 2.63 12.00 -15.38
N PRO A 23 3.42 12.46 -14.38
CA PRO A 23 4.86 12.24 -14.36
C PRO A 23 5.32 10.78 -14.29
N GLU A 24 4.49 9.86 -13.78
CA GLU A 24 4.84 8.44 -13.60
C GLU A 24 4.42 7.54 -14.77
N TRP A 25 3.62 8.03 -15.74
CA TRP A 25 3.31 7.26 -16.94
C TRP A 25 4.53 6.76 -17.73
N PRO A 26 5.66 7.50 -17.84
CA PRO A 26 6.88 6.96 -18.47
C PRO A 26 7.47 5.74 -17.75
N GLU A 27 7.17 5.54 -16.47
CA GLU A 27 7.61 4.39 -15.67
C GLU A 27 6.65 3.21 -15.83
N TRP A 28 5.34 3.44 -15.66
CA TRP A 28 4.35 2.34 -15.56
C TRP A 28 3.55 2.09 -16.84
N GLY A 29 3.48 3.06 -17.75
CA GLY A 29 2.54 3.13 -18.86
C GLY A 29 1.37 4.09 -18.58
N ASN A 30 0.67 4.49 -19.64
CA ASN A 30 -0.50 5.36 -19.58
C ASN A 30 -1.78 4.57 -19.91
N PRO A 31 -2.52 4.08 -18.90
CA PRO A 31 -3.71 3.27 -19.11
C PRO A 31 -4.91 4.07 -19.65
N ILE A 32 -4.86 5.41 -19.65
CA ILE A 32 -5.90 6.28 -20.22
C ILE A 32 -5.86 6.22 -21.76
N THR A 33 -4.65 6.17 -22.33
CA THR A 33 -4.45 6.27 -23.78
C THR A 33 -4.02 4.95 -24.43
N SER A 34 -3.59 3.96 -23.67
CA SER A 34 -3.14 2.65 -24.15
C SER A 34 -3.90 1.50 -23.49
N GLU A 35 -4.69 0.77 -24.28
CA GLU A 35 -5.34 -0.47 -23.82
C GLU A 35 -4.32 -1.54 -23.41
N ALA A 36 -3.17 -1.58 -24.08
CA ALA A 36 -2.08 -2.50 -23.73
C ALA A 36 -1.52 -2.20 -22.33
N ASP A 37 -1.35 -0.91 -22.00
CA ASP A 37 -0.87 -0.47 -20.70
C ASP A 37 -1.93 -0.74 -19.64
N PHE A 38 -3.22 -0.45 -19.93
CA PHE A 38 -4.34 -0.80 -19.07
C PHE A 38 -4.33 -2.28 -18.69
N ARG A 39 -4.26 -3.17 -19.70
CA ARG A 39 -4.26 -4.63 -19.46
C ARG A 39 -3.02 -5.08 -18.69
N THR A 40 -1.87 -4.49 -18.97
CA THR A 40 -0.61 -4.79 -18.28
C THR A 40 -0.70 -4.39 -16.81
N ILE A 41 -1.11 -3.15 -16.52
CA ILE A 41 -1.27 -2.64 -15.16
C ILE A 41 -2.33 -3.44 -14.40
N ALA A 42 -3.49 -3.69 -15.00
CA ALA A 42 -4.56 -4.47 -14.41
C ALA A 42 -4.11 -5.90 -14.03
N ALA A 43 -3.22 -6.50 -14.82
CA ALA A 43 -2.73 -7.86 -14.57
C ALA A 43 -1.86 -7.98 -13.31
N TYR A 44 -1.23 -6.90 -12.83
CA TYR A 44 -0.37 -6.93 -11.64
C TYR A 44 -0.84 -6.04 -10.49
N SER A 45 -1.76 -5.10 -10.71
CA SER A 45 -2.24 -4.16 -9.69
C SER A 45 -2.67 -4.90 -8.40
N PRO A 46 -2.02 -4.65 -7.24
CA PRO A 46 -2.26 -5.42 -6.02
C PRO A 46 -3.71 -5.35 -5.52
N TYR A 47 -4.36 -4.19 -5.63
CA TYR A 47 -5.75 -4.00 -5.24
C TYR A 47 -6.70 -4.78 -6.15
N ASP A 48 -6.50 -4.72 -7.46
CA ASP A 48 -7.35 -5.39 -8.44
C ASP A 48 -7.24 -6.92 -8.36
N ASN A 49 -6.05 -7.43 -8.02
CA ASN A 49 -5.75 -8.86 -7.95
C ASN A 49 -5.93 -9.48 -6.54
N VAL A 50 -6.69 -8.82 -5.65
CA VAL A 50 -7.16 -9.45 -4.42
C VAL A 50 -8.22 -10.50 -4.75
N ALA A 51 -7.99 -11.74 -4.34
CA ALA A 51 -8.84 -12.89 -4.64
C ALA A 51 -9.01 -13.80 -3.40
N PRO A 52 -10.03 -14.68 -3.36
CA PRO A 52 -10.23 -15.61 -2.24
C PRO A 52 -9.08 -16.61 -2.12
N ARG A 53 -8.12 -16.32 -1.24
CA ARG A 53 -6.98 -17.19 -0.92
C ARG A 53 -6.41 -16.90 0.46
N ALA A 54 -5.54 -17.78 0.92
CA ALA A 54 -4.75 -17.56 2.13
C ALA A 54 -3.66 -16.51 1.86
N TYR A 55 -3.69 -15.41 2.60
CA TYR A 55 -2.64 -14.37 2.57
C TYR A 55 -1.65 -14.54 3.73
N PRO A 56 -0.39 -14.09 3.61
CA PRO A 56 0.53 -14.04 4.75
C PRO A 56 0.05 -13.02 5.80
N ALA A 57 0.71 -12.99 6.95
CA ALA A 57 0.51 -11.88 7.88
C ALA A 57 1.05 -10.59 7.26
N ILE A 58 0.26 -9.51 7.32
CA ILE A 58 0.56 -8.23 6.67
C ILE A 58 0.44 -7.10 7.69
N LEU A 59 1.44 -6.21 7.65
CA LEU A 59 1.40 -4.89 8.27
C LEU A 59 1.55 -3.88 7.13
N ALA A 60 0.51 -3.07 6.92
CA ALA A 60 0.52 -1.93 6.02
C ALA A 60 0.69 -0.64 6.84
N LEU A 61 1.68 0.18 6.50
CA LEU A 61 1.91 1.50 7.07
C LEU A 61 1.53 2.57 6.06
N ALA A 62 0.87 3.64 6.50
CA ALA A 62 0.46 4.76 5.67
C ALA A 62 0.63 6.09 6.44
N GLY A 63 0.72 7.20 5.71
CA GLY A 63 0.63 8.55 6.27
C GLY A 63 -0.60 9.27 5.71
N LEU A 64 -1.37 9.96 6.57
CA LEU A 64 -2.57 10.68 6.14
C LEU A 64 -2.26 11.79 5.12
N THR A 65 -1.15 12.50 5.32
CA THR A 65 -0.73 13.64 4.49
C THR A 65 0.37 13.25 3.50
N ASP A 66 0.46 11.97 3.14
CA ASP A 66 1.44 11.46 2.20
C ASP A 66 1.18 12.01 0.79
N PRO A 67 2.10 12.83 0.23
CA PRO A 67 1.89 13.43 -1.08
C PRO A 67 2.36 12.52 -2.23
N ARG A 68 2.94 11.35 -1.92
CA ARG A 68 3.55 10.44 -2.90
C ARG A 68 2.69 9.19 -3.10
N VAL A 69 2.26 8.56 -2.01
CA VAL A 69 1.32 7.43 -2.03
C VAL A 69 0.14 7.79 -1.16
N THR A 70 -1.01 7.91 -1.78
CA THR A 70 -2.19 8.44 -1.10
C THR A 70 -2.69 7.46 -0.04
N TYR A 71 -3.11 7.98 1.13
CA TYR A 71 -3.44 7.13 2.29
C TYR A 71 -4.56 6.11 2.02
N TRP A 72 -5.42 6.41 1.04
CA TRP A 72 -6.56 5.56 0.72
C TRP A 72 -6.15 4.29 -0.01
N GLU A 73 -5.01 4.23 -0.70
CA GLU A 73 -4.55 3.01 -1.38
C GLU A 73 -4.34 1.85 -0.38
N PRO A 74 -3.46 1.96 0.64
CA PRO A 74 -3.33 0.91 1.65
C PRO A 74 -4.61 0.71 2.45
N ALA A 75 -5.45 1.74 2.63
CA ALA A 75 -6.72 1.60 3.35
C ALA A 75 -7.73 0.72 2.58
N LYS A 76 -7.96 0.99 1.28
CA LYS A 76 -8.85 0.17 0.44
C LYS A 76 -8.29 -1.24 0.26
N TRP A 77 -6.97 -1.38 0.10
CA TRP A 77 -6.32 -2.68 -0.06
C TRP A 77 -6.48 -3.56 1.17
N VAL A 78 -6.20 -3.03 2.38
CA VAL A 78 -6.40 -3.77 3.62
C VAL A 78 -7.88 -4.12 3.84
N ALA A 79 -8.80 -3.20 3.51
CA ALA A 79 -10.24 -3.48 3.61
C ALA A 79 -10.66 -4.65 2.69
N LYS A 80 -10.26 -4.62 1.41
CA LYS A 80 -10.54 -5.70 0.44
C LYS A 80 -9.90 -7.03 0.86
N LEU A 81 -8.65 -7.02 1.34
CA LEU A 81 -7.97 -8.20 1.87
C LEU A 81 -8.72 -8.81 3.07
N ARG A 82 -9.18 -7.98 4.03
CA ARG A 82 -9.96 -8.47 5.19
C ARG A 82 -11.25 -9.15 4.76
N ALA A 83 -11.95 -8.59 3.79
CA ALA A 83 -13.20 -9.14 3.26
C ALA A 83 -13.00 -10.41 2.44
N THR A 84 -11.82 -10.62 1.84
CA THR A 84 -11.62 -11.64 0.81
C THR A 84 -10.73 -12.82 1.26
N LYS A 85 -9.78 -12.60 2.17
CA LYS A 85 -8.85 -13.65 2.61
C LYS A 85 -9.57 -14.87 3.20
N THR A 86 -9.03 -16.07 3.00
CA THR A 86 -9.63 -17.33 3.45
C THR A 86 -8.96 -17.91 4.71
N ASN A 87 -8.19 -17.10 5.45
CA ASN A 87 -7.48 -17.51 6.66
C ASN A 87 -7.53 -16.42 7.72
N ASP A 88 -7.05 -16.71 8.93
CA ASP A 88 -7.06 -15.77 10.06
C ASP A 88 -5.69 -15.19 10.40
N ARG A 89 -4.78 -15.10 9.41
CA ARG A 89 -3.48 -14.48 9.62
C ARG A 89 -3.62 -12.99 9.92
N LEU A 90 -2.74 -12.49 10.79
CA LEU A 90 -2.75 -11.11 11.27
C LEU A 90 -2.63 -10.10 10.12
N LEU A 91 -3.57 -9.18 10.02
CA LEU A 91 -3.66 -8.16 8.97
C LEU A 91 -3.94 -6.79 9.57
N LEU A 92 -2.92 -5.94 9.63
CA LEU A 92 -2.94 -4.64 10.29
C LEU A 92 -2.73 -3.50 9.29
N LEU A 93 -3.43 -2.40 9.54
CA LEU A 93 -3.20 -1.10 8.93
C LEU A 93 -2.86 -0.13 10.05
N LYS A 94 -1.73 0.56 9.94
CA LYS A 94 -1.40 1.71 10.78
C LYS A 94 -1.26 2.93 9.88
N THR A 95 -2.21 3.85 10.00
CA THR A 95 -2.11 5.18 9.39
C THR A 95 -1.57 6.15 10.44
N ASN A 96 -0.48 6.83 10.10
CA ASN A 96 0.00 7.97 10.87
C ASN A 96 -0.87 9.18 10.51
N MET A 97 -1.66 9.65 11.47
CA MET A 97 -2.63 10.74 11.25
C MET A 97 -1.96 12.11 11.16
N ASP A 98 -0.70 12.23 11.58
CA ASP A 98 0.03 13.50 11.68
C ASP A 98 1.22 13.59 10.71
N ALA A 99 1.39 12.62 9.80
CA ALA A 99 2.56 12.54 8.93
C ALA A 99 2.25 12.05 7.50
N GLY A 100 3.18 12.34 6.58
CA GLY A 100 3.17 11.90 5.18
C GLY A 100 4.21 10.82 4.85
N HIS A 101 4.77 10.82 3.63
CA HIS A 101 5.57 9.69 3.13
C HIS A 101 6.84 9.35 3.93
N GLY A 102 7.44 10.33 4.59
CA GLY A 102 8.66 10.13 5.40
C GLY A 102 8.41 9.65 6.82
N GLY A 103 7.15 9.43 7.22
CA GLY A 103 6.77 9.30 8.62
C GLY A 103 6.87 10.64 9.36
N ALA A 104 6.68 10.62 10.68
CA ALA A 104 6.72 11.85 11.48
C ALA A 104 8.14 12.43 11.52
N ALA A 105 8.25 13.77 11.46
CA ALA A 105 9.52 14.51 11.40
C ALA A 105 10.36 14.42 12.69
N GLY A 106 9.81 13.90 13.79
CA GLY A 106 10.50 13.75 15.05
C GLY A 106 11.65 12.75 14.95
N ARG A 107 12.82 13.12 15.51
CA ARG A 107 14.05 12.29 15.52
C ARG A 107 13.81 10.83 15.93
N PHE A 108 12.87 10.59 16.85
CA PHE A 108 12.58 9.26 17.40
C PHE A 108 11.39 8.56 16.74
N ASP A 109 10.57 9.25 15.95
CA ASP A 109 9.34 8.63 15.43
C ASP A 109 9.63 7.59 14.35
N ARG A 110 10.66 7.84 13.52
CA ARG A 110 11.18 6.82 12.61
C ARG A 110 11.62 5.55 13.35
N LEU A 111 12.25 5.68 14.53
CA LEU A 111 12.65 4.52 15.34
C LEU A 111 11.43 3.75 15.87
N LYS A 112 10.34 4.43 16.22
CA LYS A 112 9.09 3.78 16.64
C LYS A 112 8.47 2.98 15.49
N GLU A 113 8.48 3.51 14.28
CA GLU A 113 7.96 2.80 13.10
C GLU A 113 8.83 1.59 12.75
N THR A 114 10.17 1.73 12.76
CA THR A 114 11.10 0.60 12.63
C THR A 114 10.90 -0.45 13.72
N ALA A 115 10.72 -0.02 14.98
CA ALA A 115 10.47 -0.93 16.09
C ALA A 115 9.15 -1.69 15.91
N LEU A 116 8.09 -1.03 15.47
CA LEU A 116 6.80 -1.67 15.17
C LEU A 116 6.93 -2.70 14.05
N ALA A 117 7.56 -2.34 12.93
CA ALA A 117 7.78 -3.25 11.80
C ALA A 117 8.60 -4.48 12.23
N THR A 118 9.66 -4.27 13.01
CA THR A 118 10.51 -5.33 13.54
C THR A 118 9.75 -6.23 14.52
N ALA A 119 9.04 -5.65 15.48
CA ALA A 119 8.23 -6.40 16.44
C ALA A 119 7.13 -7.23 15.75
N PHE A 120 6.50 -6.67 14.71
CA PHE A 120 5.55 -7.41 13.89
C PHE A 120 6.22 -8.61 13.22
N ALA A 121 7.38 -8.42 12.57
CA ALA A 121 8.12 -9.52 11.93
C ALA A 121 8.49 -10.63 12.91
N LEU A 122 9.03 -10.27 14.09
CA LEU A 122 9.38 -11.23 15.13
C LEU A 122 8.14 -12.00 15.61
N LYS A 123 7.03 -11.29 15.88
CA LYS A 123 5.77 -11.89 16.32
C LYS A 123 5.21 -12.88 15.30
N VAL A 124 5.09 -12.50 14.03
CA VAL A 124 4.45 -13.36 13.01
C VAL A 124 5.34 -14.52 12.55
N THR A 125 6.63 -14.48 12.90
CA THR A 125 7.58 -15.57 12.63
C THR A 125 7.92 -16.41 13.86
N GLY A 126 7.30 -16.15 15.01
CA GLY A 126 7.53 -16.91 16.25
C GLY A 126 8.91 -16.70 16.87
N ARG A 127 9.49 -15.50 16.71
CA ARG A 127 10.82 -15.11 17.22
C ARG A 127 10.76 -13.95 18.23
N ALA A 128 9.57 -13.66 18.75
CA ALA A 128 9.34 -12.62 19.75
C ALA A 128 9.64 -13.12 21.16
#